data_AF-A0A0M2Y3N6-F1
#
_entry.id   AF-A0A0M2Y3N6-F1
#
_cell.length_a   1.000
_cell.length_b   1.000
_cell.length_c   1.000
_cell.angle_alpha   90.00
_cell.angle_beta   90.00
_cell.angle_gamma   90.00
#
_symmetry.space_group_name_H-M   'P 1'
#
loop_
_entity.id
_entity.type
_entity.pdbx_description
1 polymer ?
#
loop_
_entity_poly.entity_id
_entity_poly.type
_entity_poly.pdbx_seq_one_letter_code
_entity_poly.pdbx_strand_id
1 'polypeptide(L)'
;MTKTLKNIYYNFEEGNYGLKVVFDLDGLYLLFDSTNFIYTDAPEFDGWRNWNKLIYKELEKDSLHVTEIKEDELTSYFVKLSNSDVFYIYQHMDLEGTWHQNFTMVSPEEDYYNEVVEYMEEEWVETVVPEFRNM
;
A
#
# COMPACT_ATOMS: atom_id res chain seq x y z
N MET A 1 -8.18 20.64 -5.90
CA MET A 1 -8.13 20.70 -4.42
C MET A 1 -7.54 19.40 -3.95
N THR A 2 -6.46 19.46 -3.18
CA THR A 2 -5.85 18.28 -2.56
C THR A 2 -6.78 17.75 -1.47
N LYS A 3 -7.00 16.44 -1.43
CA LYS A 3 -7.89 15.80 -0.45
C LYS A 3 -7.09 15.43 0.80
N THR A 4 -7.58 15.84 1.96
CA THR A 4 -6.95 15.53 3.24
C THR A 4 -7.20 14.08 3.63
N LEU A 5 -6.14 13.36 3.99
CA LEU A 5 -6.19 12.04 4.59
C LEU A 5 -6.59 12.18 6.06
N LYS A 6 -7.74 11.61 6.43
CA LYS A 6 -8.28 11.65 7.80
C LYS A 6 -7.97 10.39 8.60
N ASN A 7 -8.12 9.24 7.96
CA ASN A 7 -8.01 7.95 8.62
C ASN A 7 -7.45 6.91 7.64
N ILE A 8 -6.78 5.91 8.19
CA ILE A 8 -6.41 4.67 7.48
C ILE A 8 -7.05 3.52 8.25
N TYR A 9 -7.75 2.65 7.54
CA TYR A 9 -8.34 1.42 8.07
C TYR A 9 -7.78 0.23 7.31
N TYR A 10 -7.66 -0.91 7.97
CA TYR A 10 -7.26 -2.16 7.33
C TYR A 10 -8.11 -3.32 7.82
N ASN A 11 -8.39 -4.26 6.93
CA ASN A 11 -8.97 -5.56 7.27
C ASN A 11 -7.95 -6.61 6.83
N PHE A 12 -7.44 -7.32 7.82
CA PHE A 12 -6.29 -8.18 7.65
C PHE A 12 -6.22 -9.20 8.77
N GLU A 13 -5.98 -10.45 8.40
CA GLU A 13 -5.44 -11.45 9.30
C GLU A 13 -3.95 -11.56 9.02
N GLU A 14 -3.12 -11.28 10.02
CA GLU A 14 -1.67 -11.16 9.85
C GLU A 14 -1.07 -12.41 9.19
N GLY A 15 -0.28 -12.19 8.15
CA GLY A 15 0.32 -13.27 7.37
C GLY A 15 -0.63 -13.97 6.37
N ASN A 16 -1.87 -13.54 6.17
CA ASN A 16 -2.71 -14.14 5.12
C ASN A 16 -2.74 -13.28 3.86
N TYR A 17 -2.96 -13.89 2.70
CA TYR A 17 -3.31 -13.14 1.50
C TYR A 17 -4.72 -12.55 1.64
N GLY A 18 -4.98 -11.39 1.03
CA GLY A 18 -6.30 -10.76 1.07
C GLY A 18 -6.37 -9.49 1.92
N LEU A 19 -5.25 -8.79 2.11
CA LEU A 19 -5.22 -7.51 2.80
C LEU A 19 -6.13 -6.51 2.08
N LYS A 20 -6.97 -5.81 2.84
CA LYS A 20 -7.69 -4.64 2.36
C LYS A 20 -7.31 -3.41 3.19
N VAL A 21 -7.07 -2.29 2.53
CA VAL A 21 -6.72 -1.03 3.19
C VAL A 21 -7.58 0.09 2.63
N VAL A 22 -8.09 0.97 3.48
CA VAL A 22 -8.88 2.13 3.08
C VAL A 22 -8.29 3.40 3.65
N PHE A 23 -7.99 4.33 2.75
CA PHE A 23 -7.59 5.69 3.07
C PHE A 23 -8.81 6.61 2.92
N ASP A 24 -9.25 7.23 4.01
CA ASP A 24 -10.34 8.22 4.04
C ASP A 24 -9.81 9.60 3.63
N LEU A 25 -10.11 10.01 2.41
CA LEU A 25 -9.66 11.25 1.77
C LEU A 25 -10.78 12.33 1.76
N ASP A 26 -11.45 12.51 2.90
CA ASP A 26 -12.49 13.53 3.09
C ASP A 26 -13.64 13.43 2.05
N GLY A 27 -14.41 12.34 2.19
CA GLY A 27 -15.58 12.03 1.35
C GLY A 27 -15.24 11.39 0.00
N LEU A 28 -13.96 11.12 -0.26
CA LEU A 28 -13.48 10.19 -1.28
C LEU A 28 -12.63 9.14 -0.55
N TYR A 29 -12.65 7.90 -1.01
CA TYR A 29 -11.85 6.83 -0.44
C TYR A 29 -10.90 6.28 -1.49
N LEU A 30 -9.69 5.94 -1.06
CA LEU A 30 -8.77 5.09 -1.81
C LEU A 30 -8.79 3.71 -1.14
N LEU A 31 -9.29 2.72 -1.85
CA LEU A 31 -9.35 1.33 -1.41
C LEU A 31 -8.23 0.55 -2.08
N PHE A 32 -7.44 -0.16 -1.29
CA PHE A 32 -6.63 -1.28 -1.73
C PHE A 32 -7.42 -2.57 -1.54
N ASP A 33 -7.69 -3.31 -2.61
CA ASP A 33 -8.41 -4.60 -2.57
C ASP A 33 -7.48 -5.77 -2.91
N SER A 34 -6.42 -5.89 -2.11
CA SER A 34 -5.40 -6.95 -2.17
C SER A 34 -4.50 -6.96 -3.41
N THR A 35 -4.90 -6.33 -4.51
CA THR A 35 -4.18 -6.41 -5.79
C THR A 35 -3.99 -5.07 -6.49
N ASN A 36 -4.78 -4.05 -6.15
CA ASN A 36 -4.72 -2.74 -6.79
C ASN A 36 -5.40 -1.66 -5.94
N PHE A 37 -5.17 -0.40 -6.28
CA PHE A 37 -5.88 0.73 -5.71
C PHE A 37 -7.06 1.20 -6.56
N ILE A 38 -8.16 1.55 -5.90
CA ILE A 38 -9.39 2.03 -6.53
C ILE A 38 -9.92 3.22 -5.74
N TYR A 39 -10.25 4.32 -6.45
CA TYR A 39 -10.99 5.43 -5.85
C TYR A 39 -12.49 5.13 -5.84
N THR A 40 -13.15 5.35 -4.71
CA THR A 40 -14.61 5.16 -4.54
C THR A 40 -15.20 6.19 -3.59
N ASP A 41 -16.45 6.58 -3.83
CA ASP A 41 -17.26 7.45 -2.95
C ASP A 41 -18.17 6.67 -2.00
N ALA A 42 -18.36 5.37 -2.26
CA ALA A 42 -19.20 4.46 -1.49
C ALA A 42 -18.47 3.13 -1.30
N PRO A 43 -17.60 3.00 -0.28
CA PRO A 43 -16.99 1.72 -0.03
C PRO A 43 -18.11 0.84 0.55
N GLU A 44 -18.46 -0.23 -0.16
CA GLU A 44 -19.25 -1.32 0.41
C GLU A 44 -18.38 -2.01 1.47
N PHE A 45 -18.29 -1.38 2.64
CA PHE A 45 -17.65 -1.95 3.81
C PHE A 45 -18.58 -3.04 4.33
N ASP A 46 -18.40 -4.27 3.86
CA ASP A 46 -19.02 -5.45 4.47
C ASP A 46 -18.67 -5.44 5.96
N GLY A 47 -19.63 -4.99 6.78
CA GLY A 47 -19.54 -4.81 8.22
C GLY A 47 -18.19 -4.31 8.75
N TRP A 48 -18.06 -3.01 9.01
CA TRP A 48 -16.94 -2.36 9.72
C TRP A 48 -16.36 -3.08 10.95
N ARG A 49 -17.05 -4.08 11.51
CA ARG A 49 -16.62 -4.92 12.64
C ARG A 49 -15.26 -5.60 12.44
N ASN A 50 -14.85 -5.86 11.20
CA ASN A 50 -13.58 -6.55 10.90
C ASN A 50 -12.46 -5.58 10.48
N TRP A 51 -12.72 -4.27 10.53
CA TRP A 51 -11.74 -3.25 10.17
C TRP A 51 -11.08 -2.69 11.41
N ASN A 52 -9.76 -2.66 11.39
CA ASN A 52 -8.93 -2.02 12.39
C ASN A 52 -8.55 -0.61 11.90
N LYS A 53 -8.63 0.36 12.79
CA LYS A 53 -8.09 1.70 12.52
C LYS A 53 -6.57 1.68 12.77
N LEU A 54 -5.79 2.12 11.79
CA LEU A 54 -4.35 2.29 11.97
C LEU A 54 -4.07 3.42 12.98
N ILE A 55 -3.25 3.14 13.98
CA ILE A 55 -2.78 4.15 14.93
C ILE A 55 -1.54 4.81 14.33
N TYR A 56 -1.71 6.02 13.81
CA TYR A 56 -0.63 6.77 13.18
C TYR A 56 -0.74 8.25 13.59
N LYS A 57 0.24 8.71 14.37
CA LYS A 57 0.16 9.99 15.10
C LYS A 57 0.18 11.23 14.20
N GLU A 58 0.75 11.12 13.01
CA GLU A 58 0.85 12.26 12.10
C GLU A 58 -0.52 12.66 11.52
N LEU A 59 -1.51 11.74 11.52
CA LEU A 59 -2.92 12.06 11.18
C LEU A 59 -3.54 13.09 12.15
N GLU A 60 -2.99 13.25 13.35
CA GLU A 60 -3.50 14.21 14.35
C GLU A 60 -2.84 15.59 14.25
N LYS A 61 -1.68 15.68 13.58
CA LYS A 61 -0.83 16.88 13.61
C LYS A 61 -0.95 17.72 12.35
N ASP A 62 -1.12 17.08 11.19
CA ASP A 62 -1.04 17.74 9.88
C ASP A 62 -2.26 17.48 9.00
N SER A 63 -2.50 18.38 8.04
CA SER A 63 -3.38 18.12 6.89
C SER A 63 -2.65 17.23 5.88
N LEU A 64 -2.39 15.99 6.28
CA LEU A 64 -1.75 14.99 5.42
C LEU A 64 -2.59 14.76 4.17
N HIS A 65 -1.92 14.47 3.08
CA HIS A 65 -2.56 14.06 1.84
C HIS A 65 -1.69 13.07 1.09
N VAL A 66 -2.32 12.25 0.28
CA VAL A 66 -1.63 11.36 -0.65
C VAL A 66 -1.02 12.22 -1.76
N THR A 67 0.29 12.07 -1.96
CA THR A 67 1.05 12.77 -3.02
C THR A 67 1.32 11.86 -4.20
N GLU A 68 1.45 10.55 -3.96
CA GLU A 68 1.81 9.57 -4.98
C GLU A 68 1.27 8.19 -4.62
N ILE A 69 0.89 7.43 -5.64
CA ILE A 69 0.50 6.03 -5.55
C ILE A 69 1.30 5.30 -6.62
N LYS A 70 1.97 4.21 -6.23
CA LYS A 70 2.71 3.36 -7.17
C LYS A 70 2.37 1.91 -6.91
N GLU A 71 2.12 1.18 -7.98
CA GLU A 71 1.78 -0.23 -7.98
C GLU A 71 2.87 -0.96 -8.76
N ASP A 72 3.52 -1.91 -8.11
CA ASP A 72 4.33 -2.93 -8.77
C ASP A 72 3.41 -4.14 -8.96
N GLU A 73 3.11 -4.47 -10.22
CA GLU A 73 2.02 -5.36 -10.65
C GLU A 73 2.09 -6.79 -10.04
N LEU A 74 3.20 -7.16 -9.39
CA LEU A 74 3.42 -8.51 -8.88
C LEU A 74 3.68 -8.61 -7.38
N THR A 75 4.33 -7.63 -6.75
CA THR A 75 4.83 -7.82 -5.38
C THR A 75 4.54 -6.70 -4.40
N SER A 76 4.38 -5.45 -4.85
CA SER A 76 4.50 -4.32 -3.93
C SER A 76 3.61 -3.13 -4.30
N TYR A 77 3.16 -2.40 -3.28
CA TYR A 77 2.31 -1.23 -3.47
C TYR A 77 2.67 -0.13 -2.49
N PHE A 78 2.62 1.12 -2.96
CA PHE A 78 3.12 2.27 -2.23
C PHE A 78 2.10 3.40 -2.27
N VAL A 79 1.88 4.04 -1.12
CA VAL A 79 1.18 5.32 -1.00
C VAL A 79 2.10 6.28 -0.27
N LYS A 80 2.55 7.32 -0.96
CA LYS A 80 3.39 8.37 -0.38
C LYS A 80 2.52 9.48 0.16
N LEU A 81 2.86 9.95 1.35
CA LEU A 81 2.17 11.03 2.04
C LEU A 81 2.95 12.34 1.92
N SER A 82 2.28 13.46 2.17
CA SER A 82 2.85 14.80 2.07
C SER A 82 3.95 15.11 3.08
N ASN A 83 4.05 14.34 4.18
CA ASN A 83 5.16 14.39 5.12
C ASN A 83 6.35 13.50 4.70
N SER A 84 6.27 12.88 3.53
CA SER A 84 7.23 11.91 2.97
C SER A 84 7.15 10.50 3.54
N ASP A 85 6.26 10.23 4.50
CA ASP A 85 6.04 8.85 4.95
C ASP A 85 5.46 8.01 3.82
N VAL A 86 5.83 6.73 3.80
CA VAL A 86 5.41 5.77 2.77
C VAL A 86 4.64 4.64 3.44
N PHE A 87 3.37 4.48 3.06
CA PHE A 87 2.64 3.26 3.36
C PHE A 87 3.02 2.20 2.32
N TYR A 88 3.74 1.18 2.77
CA TYR A 88 4.31 0.14 1.93
C TYR A 88 3.59 -1.19 2.19
N ILE A 89 2.98 -1.74 1.15
CA ILE A 89 2.40 -3.09 1.13
C ILE A 89 3.34 -3.99 0.34
N TYR A 90 3.66 -5.16 0.89
CA TYR A 90 4.55 -6.13 0.25
C TYR A 90 4.01 -7.54 0.34
N GLN A 91 4.29 -8.31 -0.70
CA GLN A 91 3.93 -9.71 -0.83
C GLN A 91 5.17 -10.58 -0.83
N HIS A 92 5.11 -11.72 -0.14
CA HIS A 92 6.18 -12.72 -0.19
C HIS A 92 5.61 -14.13 -0.08
N MET A 93 6.36 -15.10 -0.59
CA MET A 93 6.05 -16.51 -0.46
C MET A 93 6.91 -17.12 0.65
N ASP A 94 6.32 -17.89 1.56
CA ASP A 94 7.10 -18.66 2.54
C ASP A 94 7.76 -19.90 1.92
N LEU A 95 8.51 -20.64 2.73
CA LEU A 95 9.18 -21.87 2.32
C LEU A 95 8.21 -23.00 1.97
N GLU A 96 6.94 -22.90 2.37
CA GLU A 96 5.88 -23.88 2.10
C GLU A 96 5.08 -23.54 0.83
N GLY A 97 5.35 -22.38 0.21
CA GLY A 97 4.68 -21.93 -1.00
C GLY A 97 3.42 -21.09 -0.74
N THR A 98 3.19 -20.67 0.51
CA THR A 98 2.06 -19.84 0.89
C THR A 98 2.37 -18.37 0.61
N TRP A 99 1.44 -17.68 -0.05
CA TRP A 99 1.54 -16.23 -0.24
C TRP A 99 1.08 -15.49 1.01
N HIS A 100 1.93 -14.57 1.45
CA HIS A 100 1.68 -13.64 2.53
C HIS A 100 1.65 -12.23 1.96
N GLN A 101 0.78 -11.39 2.51
CA GLN A 101 0.72 -9.97 2.20
C GLN A 101 0.79 -9.21 3.51
N ASN A 102 1.64 -8.21 3.63
CA ASN A 102 1.76 -7.40 4.85
C ASN A 102 1.91 -5.92 4.47
N PHE A 103 1.87 -5.04 5.47
CA PHE A 103 2.13 -3.63 5.27
C PHE A 103 2.91 -3.02 6.43
N THR A 104 3.53 -1.87 6.18
CA THR A 104 4.12 -1.02 7.20
C THR A 104 4.01 0.45 6.80
N MET A 105 4.07 1.35 7.79
CA MET A 105 4.32 2.77 7.56
C MET A 105 5.81 3.02 7.77
N VAL A 106 6.47 3.67 6.82
CA VAL A 106 7.91 3.93 6.86
C VAL A 106 8.15 5.43 6.83
N SER A 107 8.80 5.94 7.87
CA SER A 107 9.13 7.37 7.99
C SER A 107 10.59 7.66 7.57
N PRO A 108 10.92 8.87 7.10
CA PRO A 108 12.27 9.23 6.62
C PRO A 108 13.41 9.01 7.61
N GLU A 109 13.11 8.96 8.90
CA GLU A 109 14.07 8.70 9.98
C GLU A 109 14.41 7.22 10.17
N GLU A 110 13.69 6.30 9.53
CA GLU A 110 13.92 4.86 9.65
C GLU A 110 15.06 4.39 8.73
N ASP A 111 15.89 3.47 9.23
CA ASP A 111 17.11 3.01 8.54
C ASP A 111 16.85 2.44 7.13
N TYR A 112 15.69 1.82 6.92
CA TYR A 112 15.29 1.16 5.68
C TYR A 112 14.43 2.04 4.76
N TYR A 113 14.19 3.31 5.12
CA TYR A 113 13.38 4.23 4.30
C TYR A 113 13.93 4.39 2.88
N ASN A 114 15.25 4.58 2.74
CA ASN A 114 15.86 4.77 1.43
C ASN A 114 15.73 3.53 0.54
N GLU A 115 15.79 2.32 1.11
CA GLU A 115 15.58 1.07 0.38
C GLU A 115 14.15 0.98 -0.14
N VAL A 116 13.16 1.33 0.68
CA VAL A 116 11.74 1.35 0.28
C VAL A 116 11.49 2.39 -0.81
N VAL A 117 12.07 3.59 -0.70
CA VAL A 117 11.94 4.62 -1.74
C VAL A 117 12.64 4.22 -3.03
N GLU A 118 13.85 3.66 -2.97
CA GLU A 118 14.54 3.16 -4.16
C GLU A 118 13.70 2.10 -4.88
N TYR A 119 13.18 1.12 -4.14
CA TYR A 119 12.31 0.09 -4.70
C TYR A 119 10.99 0.64 -5.24
N MET A 120 10.39 1.62 -4.57
CA MET A 120 9.24 2.35 -5.08
C MET A 120 9.56 3.04 -6.40
N GLU A 121 10.76 3.62 -6.59
CA GLU A 121 11.14 4.33 -7.81
C GLU A 121 11.51 3.43 -8.98
N GLU A 122 11.79 2.14 -8.76
CA GLU A 122 12.18 1.22 -9.83
C GLU A 122 11.11 1.09 -10.93
N GLU A 123 11.51 1.37 -12.18
CA GLU A 123 10.76 0.98 -13.37
C GLU A 123 11.21 -0.43 -13.74
N TRP A 124 10.55 -1.45 -13.20
CA TRP A 124 10.82 -2.83 -13.57
C TRP A 124 10.41 -3.05 -15.03
N VAL A 125 11.38 -2.87 -15.94
CA VAL A 125 11.25 -3.41 -17.29
C VAL A 125 11.18 -4.91 -17.12
N GLU A 126 10.01 -5.50 -17.34
CA GLU A 126 9.92 -6.92 -17.68
C GLU A 126 10.88 -7.13 -18.85
N THR A 127 12.10 -7.55 -18.54
CA THR A 127 12.98 -8.09 -19.55
C THR A 127 12.37 -9.45 -19.82
N VAL A 128 11.36 -9.47 -20.68
CA VAL A 128 10.98 -10.66 -21.42
C VAL A 128 12.24 -11.01 -22.17
N VAL A 129 13.10 -11.84 -21.57
CA VAL A 129 14.23 -12.42 -22.26
C VAL A 129 13.59 -13.12 -23.45
N PRO A 130 13.77 -12.62 -24.69
CA PRO A 130 13.17 -13.27 -25.83
C PRO A 130 13.74 -14.67 -25.83
N GLU A 131 12.82 -15.63 -25.78
CA GLU A 131 13.02 -17.06 -25.93
C GLU A 131 14.45 -17.43 -26.36
N PHE A 132 15.11 -18.31 -25.60
CA PHE A 132 16.11 -19.21 -26.18
C PHE A 132 15.40 -20.09 -27.25
N ARG A 133 15.05 -19.48 -28.38
CA ARG A 133 14.90 -20.14 -29.66
C ARG A 133 16.30 -20.33 -30.19
N ASN A 134 16.63 -21.60 -30.37
CA ASN A 134 17.84 -22.17 -30.98
C ASN A 134 19.00 -22.34 -30.00
N MET A 135 19.15 -23.56 -29.49
CA MET A 135 20.07 -24.54 -30.08
C MET A 135 19.62 -25.97 -29.75
#